data_AF-A0A427TCU3-F1
#
_entry.id   AF-A0A427TCU3-F1
#
_cell.length_a   1.000
_cell.length_b   1.000
_cell.length_c   1.000
_cell.angle_alpha   90.00
_cell.angle_beta   90.00
_cell.angle_gamma   90.00
#
_symmetry.space_group_name_H-M   'P 1'
#
loop_
_entity.id
_entity.type
_entity.pdbx_description
1 polymer ?
#
loop_
_entity_poly.entity_id
_entity_poly.type
_entity_poly.pdbx_seq_one_letter_code
_entity_poly.pdbx_strand_id
1 'polypeptide(L)'
;MTFTARSWLAPARPEFPGTIEDPAERRAIKLELLIVFGITLGLSGVRSLLSLVDSLLQPTPLAQQQVQLNVPQAAASLIDLLKQLLSAAQLVGWGALGLYFLWRAGVKLAQVGLDRRTPGRDALLTLALAALIGIPGLALYFISYHLGFSLAVQPSTLNDTWWRPITLTLSAFGNAFAEEVLVVGYLLTRLRQLGVRENNAVFGAAVLRGSYHLYQGFGGFVGNLVMGLVFGRLWQKTNRLWPLVAAHTLFDFVSFVGYSLLKGHVSWLP
;
A
#
# COMPACT_ATOMS: atom_id res chain seq x y z
N MET A 1 -21.70 -7.52 -18.12
CA MET A 1 -22.02 -6.35 -17.29
C MET A 1 -21.85 -5.11 -18.14
N THR A 2 -22.91 -4.34 -18.35
CA THR A 2 -22.84 -3.04 -19.03
C THR A 2 -22.08 -2.05 -18.15
N PHE A 3 -20.90 -1.63 -18.60
CA PHE A 3 -20.07 -0.63 -17.91
C PHE A 3 -20.67 0.76 -18.10
N THR A 4 -21.70 1.09 -17.32
CA THR A 4 -22.20 2.46 -17.27
C THR A 4 -21.34 3.27 -16.29
N ALA A 5 -21.12 4.57 -16.58
CA ALA A 5 -20.40 5.47 -15.68
C ALA A 5 -21.01 5.47 -14.26
N ARG A 6 -22.34 5.37 -14.17
CA ARG A 6 -23.08 5.23 -12.91
C ARG A 6 -22.61 4.03 -12.08
N SER A 7 -22.32 2.90 -12.72
CA SER A 7 -21.85 1.69 -12.02
C SER A 7 -20.45 1.84 -11.42
N TRP A 8 -19.66 2.81 -11.88
CA TRP A 8 -18.35 3.14 -11.33
C TRP A 8 -18.44 4.19 -10.23
N LEU A 9 -19.39 5.12 -10.29
CA LEU A 9 -19.58 6.17 -9.29
C LEU A 9 -20.40 5.70 -8.07
N ALA A 10 -21.43 4.89 -8.30
CA ALA A 10 -22.33 4.37 -7.28
C ALA A 10 -22.61 2.88 -7.52
N PRO A 11 -21.64 1.99 -7.23
CA PRO A 11 -21.78 0.56 -7.41
C PRO A 11 -22.81 0.01 -6.44
N ALA A 12 -23.65 -0.90 -6.93
CA ALA A 12 -24.50 -1.71 -6.06
C ALA A 12 -23.62 -2.59 -5.17
N ARG A 13 -24.08 -2.86 -3.94
CA ARG A 13 -23.43 -3.83 -3.06
C ARG A 13 -23.52 -5.23 -3.73
N PRO A 14 -22.41 -5.97 -3.82
CA PRO A 14 -22.46 -7.34 -4.30
C PRO A 14 -23.10 -8.27 -3.24
N GLU A 15 -23.71 -9.35 -3.70
CA GLU A 15 -24.35 -10.36 -2.81
C GLU A 15 -23.35 -11.03 -1.86
N PHE A 16 -22.08 -11.14 -2.27
CA PHE A 16 -21.01 -11.73 -1.47
C PHE A 16 -19.85 -10.73 -1.21
N PRO A 17 -19.28 -10.71 0.01
CA PRO A 17 -19.82 -11.33 1.23
C PRO A 17 -21.15 -10.70 1.66
N GLY A 18 -22.03 -11.51 2.23
CA GLY A 18 -23.27 -11.04 2.84
C GLY A 18 -23.01 -10.14 4.05
N THR A 19 -24.00 -9.34 4.43
CA THR A 19 -23.95 -8.58 5.68
C THR A 19 -24.13 -9.51 6.86
N ILE A 20 -23.40 -9.21 7.94
CA ILE A 20 -23.53 -9.93 9.20
C ILE A 20 -24.53 -9.17 10.05
N GLU A 21 -25.64 -9.82 10.40
CA GLU A 21 -26.73 -9.22 11.18
C GLU A 21 -26.54 -9.43 12.69
N ASP A 22 -25.87 -10.51 13.12
CA ASP A 22 -25.64 -10.79 14.54
C ASP A 22 -24.81 -9.68 15.20
N PRO A 23 -25.35 -8.96 16.21
CA PRO A 23 -24.63 -7.90 16.91
C PRO A 23 -23.32 -8.35 17.56
N ALA A 24 -23.24 -9.60 18.05
CA ALA A 24 -22.05 -10.11 18.70
C ALA A 24 -20.91 -10.31 17.69
N GLU A 25 -21.19 -10.94 16.56
CA GLU A 25 -20.24 -11.11 15.46
C GLU A 25 -19.80 -9.75 14.86
N ARG A 26 -20.72 -8.80 14.69
CA ARG A 26 -20.38 -7.43 14.24
C ARG A 26 -19.41 -6.75 15.20
N ARG A 27 -19.60 -6.91 16.52
CA ARG A 27 -18.68 -6.36 17.53
C ARG A 27 -17.31 -7.05 17.45
N ALA A 28 -17.29 -8.37 17.29
CA ALA A 28 -16.05 -9.12 17.13
C ALA A 28 -15.24 -8.63 15.93
N ILE A 29 -15.87 -8.40 14.77
CA ILE A 29 -15.18 -7.87 13.58
C ILE A 29 -14.64 -6.46 13.79
N LYS A 30 -15.37 -5.58 14.50
CA LYS A 30 -14.84 -4.25 14.83
C LYS A 30 -13.59 -4.33 15.71
N LEU A 31 -13.58 -5.24 16.69
CA LEU A 31 -12.40 -5.50 17.53
C LEU A 31 -11.27 -6.12 16.72
N GLU A 32 -11.57 -7.07 15.82
CA GLU A 32 -10.61 -7.68 14.90
C GLU A 32 -9.91 -6.60 14.05
N LEU A 33 -10.69 -5.72 13.42
CA LEU A 33 -10.17 -4.59 12.65
C LEU A 33 -9.31 -3.66 13.50
N LEU A 34 -9.76 -3.32 14.72
CA LEU A 34 -9.01 -2.46 15.64
C LEU A 34 -7.66 -3.09 16.01
N ILE A 35 -7.64 -4.38 16.32
CA ILE A 35 -6.41 -5.10 16.68
C ILE A 35 -5.48 -5.20 15.48
N VAL A 36 -5.97 -5.67 14.34
CA VAL A 36 -5.15 -5.84 13.12
C VAL A 36 -4.53 -4.51 12.70
N PHE A 37 -5.31 -3.44 12.57
CA PHE A 37 -4.77 -2.14 12.18
C PHE A 37 -3.98 -1.45 13.30
N GLY A 38 -4.31 -1.74 14.57
CA GLY A 38 -3.58 -1.26 15.75
C GLY A 38 -2.17 -1.83 15.90
N ILE A 39 -1.85 -2.95 15.25
CA ILE A 39 -0.49 -3.53 15.23
C ILE A 39 0.18 -3.44 13.85
N THR A 40 -0.53 -2.95 12.82
CA THR A 40 -0.03 -2.85 11.44
C THR A 40 -0.14 -1.41 10.91
N LEU A 41 -0.81 -1.22 9.76
CA LEU A 41 -0.83 0.01 8.97
C LEU A 41 -1.57 1.16 9.64
N GLY A 42 -2.55 0.88 10.53
CA GLY A 42 -3.22 1.93 11.30
C GLY A 42 -2.27 2.60 12.30
N LEU A 43 -1.47 1.81 13.01
CA LEU A 43 -0.41 2.32 13.88
C LEU A 43 0.70 3.02 13.07
N SER A 44 1.07 2.48 11.90
CA SER A 44 1.97 3.17 10.98
C SER A 44 1.43 4.55 10.57
N GLY A 45 0.12 4.68 10.36
CA GLY A 45 -0.56 5.96 10.09
C GLY A 45 -0.38 6.98 11.20
N VAL A 46 -0.61 6.57 12.45
CA VAL A 46 -0.40 7.45 13.63
C VAL A 46 1.07 7.87 13.75
N ARG A 47 2.01 6.94 13.60
CA ARG A 47 3.45 7.24 13.61
C ARG A 47 3.85 8.19 12.49
N SER A 48 3.28 8.01 11.31
CA SER A 48 3.55 8.85 10.13
C SER A 48 3.02 10.27 10.31
N LEU A 49 1.85 10.43 10.92
CA LEU A 49 1.31 11.74 11.29
C LEU A 49 2.24 12.45 12.29
N LEU A 50 2.66 11.75 13.34
CA LEU A 50 3.59 12.33 14.32
C LEU A 50 4.93 12.71 13.68
N SER A 51 5.46 11.88 12.78
CA SER A 51 6.67 12.19 12.02
C SER A 51 6.51 13.45 11.17
N LEU A 52 5.36 13.63 10.52
CA LEU A 52 5.11 14.85 9.74
C LEU A 52 5.00 16.08 10.63
N VAL A 53 4.29 15.98 11.75
CA VAL A 53 4.16 17.08 12.72
C VAL A 53 5.54 17.47 13.26
N ASP A 54 6.37 16.50 13.62
CA ASP A 54 7.75 16.76 14.06
C ASP A 54 8.56 17.48 12.97
N SER A 55 8.52 16.97 11.72
CA SER A 55 9.16 17.63 10.58
C SER A 55 8.66 19.06 10.33
N LEU A 56 7.37 19.35 10.55
CA LEU A 56 6.79 20.69 10.40
C LEU A 56 7.19 21.65 11.53
N LEU A 57 7.55 21.13 12.70
CA LEU A 57 8.00 21.92 13.85
C LEU A 57 9.51 22.25 13.79
N GLN A 58 10.27 21.54 12.95
CA GLN A 58 11.68 21.85 12.72
C GLN A 58 11.85 23.20 12.01
N PRO A 59 12.93 23.96 12.30
CA PRO A 59 13.22 25.21 11.58
C PRO A 59 13.58 24.99 10.10
N THR A 60 14.03 23.78 9.76
CA THR A 60 14.39 23.40 8.39
C THR A 60 13.14 23.12 7.55
N PRO A 61 12.95 23.75 6.38
CA PRO A 61 11.81 23.46 5.49
C PRO A 61 11.72 21.99 5.07
N LEU A 62 10.50 21.48 4.84
CA LEU A 62 10.28 20.06 4.47
C LEU A 62 11.13 19.60 3.28
N ALA A 63 11.22 20.39 2.20
CA ALA A 63 12.00 20.04 1.00
C ALA A 63 13.52 19.96 1.24
N GLN A 64 14.01 20.45 2.38
CA GLN A 64 15.42 20.33 2.80
C GLN A 64 15.62 19.21 3.83
N GLN A 65 14.56 18.54 4.25
CA GLN A 65 14.61 17.34 5.07
C GLN A 65 14.53 16.10 4.18
N GLN A 66 14.94 14.96 4.72
CA GLN A 66 14.96 13.69 4.01
C GLN A 66 14.32 12.57 4.82
N VAL A 67 13.69 11.64 4.13
CA VAL A 67 13.25 10.38 4.71
C VAL A 67 13.76 9.21 3.90
N GLN A 68 14.21 8.16 4.60
CA GLN A 68 14.82 6.99 3.98
C GLN A 68 13.92 5.78 4.23
N LEU A 69 13.69 4.97 3.19
CA LEU A 69 12.81 3.80 3.29
C LEU A 69 13.59 2.52 3.61
N ASN A 70 14.45 2.08 2.69
CA ASN A 70 15.26 0.88 2.86
C ASN A 70 16.68 1.27 3.31
N VAL A 71 16.92 1.22 4.63
CA VAL A 71 18.20 1.63 5.26
C VAL A 71 18.98 0.42 5.80
N PRO A 72 20.33 0.49 5.89
CA PRO A 72 21.12 -0.52 6.58
C PRO A 72 20.68 -0.67 8.05
N GLN A 73 20.49 -1.90 8.51
CA GLN A 73 20.03 -2.22 9.86
C GLN A 73 21.13 -2.83 10.74
N ALA A 74 22.30 -3.11 10.17
CA ALA A 74 23.48 -3.60 10.88
C ALA A 74 24.76 -3.27 10.11
N ALA A 75 25.88 -3.13 10.83
CA ALA A 75 27.19 -2.95 10.21
C ALA A 75 27.71 -4.21 9.50
N ALA A 76 27.43 -5.39 10.07
CA ALA A 76 27.83 -6.67 9.48
C ALA A 76 26.88 -7.05 8.32
N SER A 77 27.43 -7.20 7.10
CA SER A 77 26.65 -7.42 5.87
C SER A 77 25.67 -8.60 5.95
N LEU A 78 26.11 -9.75 6.49
CA LEU A 78 25.21 -10.91 6.65
C LEU A 78 24.06 -10.63 7.64
N ILE A 79 24.33 -9.90 8.72
CA ILE A 79 23.30 -9.56 9.71
C ILE A 79 22.32 -8.54 9.11
N ASP A 80 22.80 -7.59 8.32
CA ASP A 80 21.93 -6.64 7.61
C ASP A 80 21.02 -7.38 6.64
N LEU A 81 21.56 -8.26 5.79
CA LEU A 81 20.78 -9.12 4.91
C LEU A 81 19.66 -9.86 5.67
N LEU A 82 20.00 -10.55 6.76
CA LEU A 82 19.00 -11.28 7.55
C LEU A 82 17.92 -10.35 8.12
N LYS A 83 18.30 -9.17 8.60
CA LYS A 83 17.33 -8.17 9.09
C LYS A 83 16.42 -7.63 7.98
N GLN A 84 16.94 -7.36 6.78
CA GLN A 84 16.11 -6.96 5.64
C GLN A 84 15.10 -8.06 5.27
N LEU A 85 15.54 -9.33 5.26
CA LEU A 85 14.66 -10.47 5.00
C LEU A 85 13.58 -10.61 6.07
N LEU A 86 13.92 -10.39 7.34
CA LEU A 86 12.94 -10.39 8.44
C LEU A 86 11.92 -9.26 8.30
N SER A 87 12.35 -8.05 7.91
CA SER A 87 11.43 -6.93 7.63
C SER A 87 10.46 -7.28 6.50
N ALA A 88 10.94 -7.84 5.39
CA ALA A 88 10.08 -8.28 4.29
C ALA A 88 9.13 -9.41 4.72
N ALA A 89 9.62 -10.40 5.47
CA ALA A 89 8.82 -11.50 6.00
C ALA A 89 7.72 -11.00 6.96
N GLN A 90 8.00 -9.99 7.77
CA GLN A 90 7.02 -9.35 8.65
C GLN A 90 5.86 -8.71 7.85
N LEU A 91 6.18 -7.98 6.78
CA LEU A 91 5.17 -7.37 5.90
C LEU A 91 4.29 -8.45 5.24
N VAL A 92 4.90 -9.52 4.74
CA VAL A 92 4.14 -10.67 4.21
C VAL A 92 3.25 -11.29 5.31
N GLY A 93 3.76 -11.41 6.53
CA GLY A 93 3.01 -11.88 7.69
C GLY A 93 1.78 -11.03 8.01
N TRP A 94 1.89 -9.70 7.89
CA TRP A 94 0.76 -8.78 8.07
C TRP A 94 -0.36 -9.03 7.03
N GLY A 95 0.00 -9.14 5.75
CA GLY A 95 -0.98 -9.50 4.72
C GLY A 95 -1.59 -10.89 4.97
N ALA A 96 -0.76 -11.88 5.30
CA ALA A 96 -1.19 -13.24 5.58
C ALA A 96 -2.18 -13.31 6.76
N LEU A 97 -1.99 -12.48 7.79
CA LEU A 97 -2.91 -12.38 8.93
C LEU A 97 -4.31 -11.94 8.48
N GLY A 98 -4.40 -10.92 7.61
CA GLY A 98 -5.68 -10.49 7.03
C GLY A 98 -6.36 -11.60 6.24
N LEU A 99 -5.61 -12.31 5.38
CA LEU A 99 -6.13 -13.46 4.63
C LEU A 99 -6.59 -14.60 5.53
N TYR A 100 -5.84 -14.88 6.60
CA TYR A 100 -6.20 -15.91 7.56
C TYR A 100 -7.55 -15.60 8.22
N PHE A 101 -7.79 -14.37 8.65
CA PHE A 101 -9.08 -13.98 9.22
C PHE A 101 -10.23 -14.07 8.22
N LEU A 102 -10.00 -13.69 6.96
CA LEU A 102 -10.99 -13.90 5.90
C LEU A 102 -11.31 -15.38 5.70
N TRP A 103 -10.28 -16.22 5.61
CA TRP A 103 -10.44 -17.67 5.45
C TRP A 103 -11.19 -18.29 6.64
N ARG A 104 -10.86 -17.89 7.88
CA ARG A 104 -11.57 -18.32 9.09
C ARG A 104 -13.03 -17.87 9.11
N ALA A 105 -13.35 -16.76 8.47
CA ALA A 105 -14.71 -16.26 8.28
C ALA A 105 -15.42 -16.85 7.04
N GLY A 106 -14.87 -17.90 6.42
CA GLY A 106 -15.50 -18.60 5.29
C GLY A 106 -15.31 -17.92 3.93
N VAL A 107 -14.52 -16.84 3.85
CA VAL A 107 -14.19 -16.17 2.59
C VAL A 107 -13.00 -16.89 1.93
N LYS A 108 -13.22 -17.47 0.75
CA LYS A 108 -12.18 -18.11 -0.05
C LYS A 108 -11.26 -17.03 -0.64
N LEU A 109 -9.96 -17.31 -0.72
CA LEU A 109 -8.97 -16.38 -1.30
C LEU A 109 -9.28 -16.00 -2.76
N ALA A 110 -9.87 -16.93 -3.53
CA ALA A 110 -10.35 -16.66 -4.88
C ALA A 110 -11.46 -15.60 -4.94
N GLN A 111 -12.26 -15.45 -3.87
CA GLN A 111 -13.34 -14.45 -3.83
C GLN A 111 -12.82 -13.03 -3.59
N VAL A 112 -11.62 -12.89 -3.02
CA VAL A 112 -10.94 -11.58 -2.94
C VAL A 112 -9.96 -11.36 -4.08
N GLY A 113 -9.88 -12.27 -5.06
CA GLY A 113 -9.08 -12.10 -6.26
C GLY A 113 -7.67 -12.66 -6.20
N LEU A 114 -7.41 -13.57 -5.28
CA LEU A 114 -6.17 -14.33 -5.18
C LEU A 114 -6.33 -15.71 -5.85
N ASP A 115 -6.68 -15.71 -7.13
CA ASP A 115 -6.75 -16.90 -7.96
C ASP A 115 -5.96 -16.71 -9.28
N ARG A 116 -5.77 -17.79 -10.03
CA ARG A 116 -5.05 -17.81 -11.31
C ARG A 116 -5.98 -17.93 -12.53
N ARG A 117 -7.22 -17.43 -12.44
CA ARG A 117 -8.23 -17.65 -13.50
C ARG A 117 -7.96 -16.88 -14.79
N THR A 118 -7.35 -15.69 -14.70
CA THR A 118 -7.19 -14.79 -15.85
C THR A 118 -5.77 -14.21 -15.98
N PRO A 119 -4.72 -15.05 -16.04
CA PRO A 119 -3.33 -14.59 -15.90
C PRO A 119 -2.89 -13.58 -16.98
N GLY A 120 -3.29 -13.76 -18.25
CA GLY A 120 -2.94 -12.83 -19.32
C GLY A 120 -3.60 -11.44 -19.15
N ARG A 121 -4.88 -11.42 -18.79
CA ARG A 121 -5.61 -10.17 -18.51
C ARG A 121 -5.07 -9.47 -17.27
N ASP A 122 -4.74 -10.25 -16.24
CA ASP A 122 -4.14 -9.75 -15.02
C ASP A 122 -2.76 -9.13 -15.29
N ALA A 123 -1.93 -9.76 -16.13
CA ALA A 123 -0.64 -9.21 -16.53
C ALA A 123 -0.79 -7.86 -17.26
N LEU A 124 -1.72 -7.76 -18.22
CA LEU A 124 -1.99 -6.49 -18.90
C LEU A 124 -2.50 -5.42 -17.92
N LEU A 125 -3.39 -5.79 -17.01
CA LEU A 125 -3.92 -4.88 -15.99
C LEU A 125 -2.84 -4.40 -15.04
N THR A 126 -1.93 -5.29 -14.61
CA THR A 126 -0.74 -4.95 -13.82
C THR A 126 0.09 -3.87 -14.49
N LEU A 127 0.47 -4.07 -15.76
CA LEU A 127 1.30 -3.11 -16.50
C LEU A 127 0.57 -1.77 -16.69
N ALA A 128 -0.72 -1.82 -17.04
CA ALA A 128 -1.53 -0.62 -17.21
C ALA A 128 -1.65 0.18 -15.91
N LEU A 129 -1.91 -0.48 -14.77
CA LEU A 129 -2.00 0.17 -13.47
C LEU A 129 -0.66 0.72 -12.99
N ALA A 130 0.43 -0.04 -13.19
CA ALA A 130 1.76 0.42 -12.83
C ALA A 130 2.15 1.69 -13.59
N ALA A 131 1.84 1.78 -14.89
CA ALA A 131 2.05 2.99 -15.67
C ALA A 131 1.10 4.12 -15.24
N LEU A 132 -0.19 3.82 -15.07
CA LEU A 132 -1.23 4.80 -14.72
C LEU A 132 -1.02 5.43 -13.34
N ILE A 133 -0.48 4.69 -12.38
CA ILE A 133 -0.20 5.19 -11.03
C ILE A 133 1.24 5.65 -10.90
N GLY A 134 2.20 4.86 -11.36
CA GLY A 134 3.63 5.12 -11.18
C GLY A 134 4.09 6.39 -11.90
N ILE A 135 3.70 6.59 -13.17
CA ILE A 135 4.16 7.75 -13.95
C ILE A 135 3.60 9.06 -13.37
N PRO A 136 2.27 9.22 -13.18
CA PRO A 136 1.73 10.43 -12.56
C PRO A 136 2.14 10.57 -11.08
N GLY A 137 2.37 9.46 -10.38
CA GLY A 137 2.87 9.46 -9.01
C GLY A 137 4.27 10.05 -8.88
N LEU A 138 5.18 9.70 -9.78
CA LEU A 138 6.50 10.33 -9.89
C LEU A 138 6.38 11.83 -10.19
N ALA A 139 5.51 12.22 -11.12
CA ALA A 139 5.27 13.63 -11.42
C ALA A 139 4.73 14.40 -10.20
N LEU A 140 3.75 13.82 -9.49
CA LEU A 140 3.20 14.39 -8.26
C LEU A 140 4.28 14.54 -7.18
N TYR A 141 5.15 13.54 -7.01
CA TYR A 141 6.26 13.60 -6.07
C TYR A 141 7.18 14.78 -6.38
N PHE A 142 7.66 14.91 -7.62
CA PHE A 142 8.56 16.01 -8.00
C PHE A 142 7.90 17.38 -7.86
N ILE A 143 6.64 17.52 -8.27
CA ILE A 143 5.88 18.76 -8.11
C ILE A 143 5.75 19.10 -6.62
N SER A 144 5.31 18.15 -5.80
CA SER A 144 5.14 18.35 -4.35
C SER A 144 6.46 18.69 -3.66
N TYR A 145 7.54 18.01 -4.02
CA TYR A 145 8.89 18.25 -3.50
C TYR A 145 9.37 19.66 -3.83
N HIS A 146 9.30 20.08 -5.10
CA HIS A 146 9.73 21.42 -5.52
C HIS A 146 8.84 22.55 -4.98
N LEU A 147 7.58 22.27 -4.67
CA LEU A 147 6.68 23.21 -4.01
C LEU A 147 6.85 23.26 -2.48
N GLY A 148 7.73 22.45 -1.89
CA GLY A 148 7.97 22.44 -0.44
C GLY A 148 6.96 21.64 0.38
N PHE A 149 6.10 20.85 -0.25
CA PHE A 149 5.07 20.04 0.42
C PHE A 149 5.54 18.61 0.76
N SER A 150 6.69 18.19 0.25
CA SER A 150 7.26 16.86 0.48
C SER A 150 8.72 16.93 0.91
N LEU A 151 9.13 15.93 1.70
CA LEU A 151 10.53 15.67 2.02
C LEU A 151 11.22 15.02 0.81
N ALA A 152 12.56 15.10 0.76
CA ALA A 152 13.35 14.29 -0.15
C ALA A 152 13.24 12.82 0.26
N VAL A 153 12.51 12.03 -0.53
CA VAL A 153 12.37 10.58 -0.29
C VAL A 153 13.57 9.89 -0.90
N GLN A 154 14.29 9.13 -0.09
CA GLN A 154 15.35 8.23 -0.54
C GLN A 154 14.83 6.78 -0.46
N PRO A 155 14.40 6.20 -1.59
CA PRO A 155 13.83 4.85 -1.61
C PRO A 155 14.77 3.78 -1.04
N SER A 156 16.08 3.96 -1.17
CA SER A 156 17.07 3.04 -0.62
C SER A 156 18.39 3.75 -0.36
N THR A 157 18.98 3.48 0.81
CA THR A 157 20.37 3.84 1.17
C THR A 157 21.21 2.62 1.52
N LEU A 158 20.76 1.42 1.08
CA LEU A 158 21.52 0.19 1.23
C LEU A 158 22.86 0.28 0.48
N ASN A 159 23.90 -0.21 1.14
CA ASN A 159 25.25 -0.33 0.59
C ASN A 159 25.27 -1.18 -0.69
N ASP A 160 26.30 -0.99 -1.51
CA ASP A 160 26.48 -1.83 -2.69
C ASP A 160 26.86 -3.27 -2.30
N THR A 161 25.87 -4.16 -2.36
CA THR A 161 25.98 -5.57 -2.01
C THR A 161 25.29 -6.41 -3.07
N TRP A 162 25.75 -7.66 -3.25
CA TRP A 162 25.14 -8.59 -4.20
C TRP A 162 23.66 -8.89 -3.87
N TRP A 163 23.29 -8.80 -2.59
CA TRP A 163 21.94 -9.10 -2.12
C TRP A 163 21.00 -7.90 -2.13
N ARG A 164 21.50 -6.65 -2.27
CA ARG A 164 20.69 -5.42 -2.33
C ARG A 164 19.51 -5.51 -3.31
N PRO A 165 19.68 -5.88 -4.60
CA PRO A 165 18.54 -5.97 -5.51
C PRO A 165 17.51 -7.04 -5.08
N ILE A 166 17.97 -8.12 -4.43
CA ILE A 166 17.10 -9.19 -3.95
C ILE A 166 16.24 -8.69 -2.78
N THR A 167 16.85 -8.08 -1.77
CA THR A 167 16.12 -7.59 -0.59
C THR A 167 15.20 -6.42 -0.95
N LEU A 168 15.61 -5.51 -1.84
CA LEU A 168 14.74 -4.43 -2.32
C LEU A 168 13.53 -4.97 -3.10
N THR A 169 13.71 -6.01 -3.91
CA THR A 169 12.59 -6.67 -4.62
C THR A 169 11.63 -7.33 -3.64
N LEU A 170 12.15 -8.03 -2.63
CA LEU A 170 11.34 -8.65 -1.58
C LEU A 170 10.63 -7.62 -0.70
N SER A 171 11.28 -6.49 -0.42
CA SER A 171 10.69 -5.35 0.30
C SER A 171 9.55 -4.73 -0.49
N ALA A 172 9.74 -4.47 -1.80
CA ALA A 172 8.70 -3.98 -2.70
C ALA A 172 7.49 -4.92 -2.73
N PHE A 173 7.72 -6.23 -2.87
CA PHE A 173 6.64 -7.22 -2.81
C PHE A 173 5.96 -7.26 -1.44
N GLY A 174 6.75 -7.28 -0.35
CA GLY A 174 6.24 -7.33 1.01
C GLY A 174 5.35 -6.13 1.33
N ASN A 175 5.79 -4.92 0.96
CA ASN A 175 5.05 -3.69 1.15
C ASN A 175 3.73 -3.71 0.36
N ALA A 176 3.81 -3.96 -0.95
CA ALA A 176 2.65 -4.10 -1.80
C ALA A 176 1.67 -5.16 -1.31
N PHE A 177 2.17 -6.33 -0.92
CA PHE A 177 1.34 -7.41 -0.40
C PHE A 177 0.64 -7.01 0.89
N ALA A 178 1.38 -6.45 1.87
CA ALA A 178 0.80 -6.02 3.14
C ALA A 178 -0.32 -4.99 2.92
N GLU A 179 -0.03 -3.94 2.15
CA GLU A 179 -0.95 -2.84 1.90
C GLU A 179 -2.19 -3.26 1.11
N GLU A 180 -2.01 -3.91 -0.05
CA GLU A 180 -3.16 -4.29 -0.87
C GLU A 180 -4.01 -5.36 -0.17
N VAL A 181 -3.37 -6.33 0.49
CA VAL A 181 -4.12 -7.38 1.18
C VAL A 181 -4.87 -6.83 2.38
N LEU A 182 -4.25 -6.01 3.23
CA LEU A 182 -4.93 -5.48 4.42
C LEU A 182 -5.94 -4.39 4.08
N VAL A 183 -5.55 -3.39 3.30
CA VAL A 183 -6.37 -2.19 3.07
C VAL A 183 -7.44 -2.42 2.00
N VAL A 184 -7.12 -3.16 0.93
CA VAL A 184 -8.06 -3.41 -0.17
C VAL A 184 -8.78 -4.74 0.03
N GLY A 185 -8.05 -5.85 0.14
CA GLY A 185 -8.64 -7.18 0.24
C GLY A 185 -9.42 -7.39 1.53
N TYR A 186 -8.79 -7.16 2.68
CA TYR A 186 -9.33 -7.48 4.00
C TYR A 186 -10.28 -6.41 4.52
N LEU A 187 -9.83 -5.16 4.64
CA LEU A 187 -10.63 -4.07 5.20
C LEU A 187 -11.91 -3.83 4.41
N LEU A 188 -11.85 -3.72 3.07
CA LEU A 188 -13.07 -3.49 2.28
C LEU A 188 -14.05 -4.67 2.38
N THR A 189 -13.54 -5.92 2.43
CA THR A 189 -14.38 -7.11 2.67
C THR A 189 -15.07 -7.04 4.03
N ARG A 190 -14.33 -6.71 5.11
CA ARG A 190 -14.90 -6.57 6.45
C ARG A 190 -15.88 -5.41 6.56
N LEU A 191 -15.57 -4.26 5.97
CA LEU A 191 -16.49 -3.11 5.94
C LEU A 191 -17.78 -3.43 5.19
N ARG A 192 -17.70 -4.23 4.11
CA ARG A 192 -18.87 -4.74 3.40
C ARG A 192 -19.71 -5.67 4.28
N GLN A 193 -19.08 -6.61 4.99
CA GLN A 193 -19.76 -7.48 5.97
C GLN A 193 -20.43 -6.67 7.09
N LEU A 194 -19.81 -5.57 7.53
CA LEU A 194 -20.40 -4.63 8.50
C LEU A 194 -21.50 -3.74 7.90
N GLY A 195 -21.81 -3.87 6.61
CA GLY A 195 -22.88 -3.10 5.97
C GLY A 195 -22.51 -1.66 5.64
N VAL A 196 -21.21 -1.31 5.59
CA VAL A 196 -20.76 0.01 5.12
C VAL A 196 -21.02 0.15 3.62
N ARG A 197 -21.36 1.36 3.17
CA ARG A 197 -21.56 1.66 1.74
C ARG A 197 -20.22 1.63 1.01
N GLU A 198 -20.20 1.09 -0.22
CA GLU A 198 -18.97 0.94 -1.03
C GLU A 198 -18.14 2.23 -1.14
N ASN A 199 -18.80 3.37 -1.39
CA ASN A 199 -18.11 4.65 -1.52
C ASN A 199 -17.48 5.12 -0.19
N ASN A 200 -18.14 4.88 0.94
CA ASN A 200 -17.60 5.26 2.25
C ASN A 200 -16.44 4.33 2.64
N ALA A 201 -16.57 3.04 2.33
CA ALA A 201 -15.54 2.05 2.59
C ALA A 201 -14.26 2.35 1.80
N VAL A 202 -14.37 2.63 0.49
CA VAL A 202 -13.20 2.94 -0.34
C VAL A 202 -12.56 4.27 0.04
N PHE A 203 -13.36 5.28 0.39
CA PHE A 203 -12.83 6.56 0.88
C PHE A 203 -12.07 6.37 2.20
N GLY A 204 -12.65 5.66 3.17
CA GLY A 204 -11.97 5.37 4.44
C GLY A 204 -10.68 4.57 4.26
N ALA A 205 -10.69 3.56 3.39
CA ALA A 205 -9.49 2.79 3.06
C ALA A 205 -8.41 3.64 2.36
N ALA A 206 -8.81 4.55 1.46
CA ALA A 206 -7.89 5.47 0.79
C ALA A 206 -7.28 6.51 1.75
N VAL A 207 -8.06 7.03 2.70
CA VAL A 207 -7.56 7.92 3.75
C VAL A 207 -6.61 7.18 4.69
N LEU A 208 -6.95 5.96 5.08
CA LEU A 208 -6.05 5.11 5.86
C LEU A 208 -4.73 4.91 5.12
N ARG A 209 -4.79 4.61 3.81
CA ARG A 209 -3.62 4.51 2.95
C ARG A 209 -2.78 5.77 2.94
N GLY A 210 -3.36 6.92 2.62
CA GLY A 210 -2.64 8.18 2.66
C GLY A 210 -1.98 8.44 4.01
N SER A 211 -2.65 8.09 5.11
CA SER A 211 -2.18 8.40 6.47
C SER A 211 -0.84 7.74 6.82
N TYR A 212 -0.61 6.49 6.42
CA TYR A 212 0.68 5.82 6.67
C TYR A 212 1.79 6.24 5.71
N HIS A 213 1.56 7.24 4.85
CA HIS A 213 2.58 7.91 4.03
C HIS A 213 2.80 9.38 4.40
N LEU A 214 2.15 9.90 5.44
CA LEU A 214 2.31 11.30 5.87
C LEU A 214 3.77 11.66 6.21
N TYR A 215 4.58 10.69 6.63
CA TYR A 215 6.01 10.89 6.92
C TYR A 215 6.83 11.37 5.69
N GLN A 216 6.29 11.23 4.48
CA GLN A 216 6.90 11.72 3.24
C GLN A 216 6.46 13.16 2.90
N GLY A 217 5.55 13.74 3.69
CA GLY A 217 4.89 15.02 3.44
C GLY A 217 3.50 14.88 2.81
N PHE A 218 2.90 16.02 2.48
CA PHE A 218 1.53 16.09 1.95
C PHE A 218 1.40 15.43 0.57
N GLY A 219 2.44 15.52 -0.28
CA GLY A 219 2.46 14.83 -1.57
C GLY A 219 2.35 13.31 -1.44
N GLY A 220 3.06 12.73 -0.46
CA GLY A 220 2.98 11.30 -0.15
C GLY A 220 1.59 10.88 0.27
N PHE A 221 0.92 11.68 1.11
CA PHE A 221 -0.48 11.46 1.50
C PHE A 221 -1.43 11.52 0.29
N VAL A 222 -1.37 12.58 -0.51
CA VAL A 222 -2.30 12.79 -1.63
C VAL A 222 -2.14 11.72 -2.70
N GLY A 223 -0.89 11.38 -3.07
CA GLY A 223 -0.63 10.34 -4.08
C GLY A 223 -1.21 8.99 -3.66
N ASN A 224 -0.99 8.62 -2.40
CA ASN A 224 -1.48 7.36 -1.85
C ASN A 224 -3.00 7.35 -1.60
N LEU A 225 -3.61 8.49 -1.28
CA LEU A 225 -5.07 8.62 -1.24
C LEU A 225 -5.67 8.40 -2.64
N VAL A 226 -5.13 9.04 -3.68
CA VAL A 226 -5.60 8.86 -5.06
C VAL A 226 -5.43 7.41 -5.51
N MET A 227 -4.27 6.82 -5.29
CA MET A 227 -4.02 5.40 -5.58
C MET A 227 -5.02 4.50 -4.86
N GLY A 228 -5.25 4.72 -3.56
CA GLY A 228 -6.20 3.94 -2.76
C GLY A 228 -7.63 4.02 -3.30
N LEU A 229 -8.06 5.18 -3.79
CA LEU A 229 -9.36 5.34 -4.46
C LEU A 229 -9.44 4.52 -5.75
N VAL A 230 -8.40 4.56 -6.59
CA VAL A 230 -8.35 3.82 -7.86
C VAL A 230 -8.33 2.31 -7.61
N PHE A 231 -7.40 1.84 -6.77
CA PHE A 231 -7.20 0.41 -6.49
C PHE A 231 -8.39 -0.18 -5.75
N GLY A 232 -8.88 0.50 -4.72
CA GLY A 232 -10.06 0.07 -3.98
C GLY A 232 -11.30 0.03 -4.87
N ARG A 233 -11.50 1.02 -5.74
CA ARG A 233 -12.61 1.01 -6.70
C ARG A 233 -12.51 -0.14 -7.70
N LEU A 234 -11.32 -0.35 -8.26
CA LEU A 234 -11.09 -1.43 -9.20
C LEU A 234 -11.34 -2.79 -8.56
N TRP A 235 -10.90 -2.98 -7.31
CA TRP A 235 -11.20 -4.18 -6.55
C TRP A 235 -12.70 -4.33 -6.29
N GLN A 236 -13.41 -3.28 -5.85
CA GLN A 236 -14.88 -3.36 -5.66
C GLN A 236 -15.64 -3.78 -6.93
N LYS A 237 -15.11 -3.44 -8.11
CA LYS A 237 -15.73 -3.77 -9.40
C LYS A 237 -15.36 -5.13 -9.95
N THR A 238 -14.19 -5.65 -9.61
CA THR A 238 -13.61 -6.83 -10.28
C THR A 238 -13.29 -7.96 -9.33
N ASN A 239 -13.18 -7.68 -8.03
CA ASN A 239 -12.61 -8.53 -7.00
C ASN A 239 -11.30 -9.17 -7.46
N ARG A 240 -10.43 -8.43 -8.17
CA ARG A 240 -9.08 -8.88 -8.56
C ARG A 240 -8.05 -8.17 -7.68
N LEU A 241 -7.30 -8.93 -6.89
CA LEU A 241 -6.29 -8.39 -5.97
C LEU A 241 -4.87 -8.61 -6.49
N TRP A 242 -4.60 -9.75 -7.14
CA TRP A 242 -3.27 -10.01 -7.71
C TRP A 242 -2.74 -8.90 -8.64
N PRO A 243 -3.53 -8.34 -9.57
CA PRO A 243 -3.06 -7.25 -10.41
C PRO A 243 -2.68 -5.99 -9.64
N LEU A 244 -3.37 -5.73 -8.51
CA LEU A 244 -3.07 -4.57 -7.66
C LEU A 244 -1.75 -4.78 -6.91
N VAL A 245 -1.58 -5.96 -6.29
CA VAL A 245 -0.34 -6.35 -5.60
C VAL A 245 0.85 -6.29 -6.56
N ALA A 246 0.68 -6.84 -7.77
CA ALA A 246 1.74 -6.88 -8.76
C ALA A 246 2.06 -5.49 -9.34
N ALA A 247 1.05 -4.64 -9.58
CA ALA A 247 1.27 -3.28 -10.05
C ALA A 247 2.02 -2.45 -9.00
N HIS A 248 1.62 -2.59 -7.73
CA HIS A 248 2.29 -1.94 -6.61
C HIS A 248 3.73 -2.43 -6.45
N THR A 249 3.94 -3.75 -6.46
CA THR A 249 5.28 -4.34 -6.44
C THR A 249 6.15 -3.78 -7.56
N LEU A 250 5.59 -3.61 -8.77
CA LEU A 250 6.35 -3.15 -9.93
C LEU A 250 6.84 -1.70 -9.79
N PHE A 251 5.98 -0.77 -9.38
CA PHE A 251 6.43 0.62 -9.22
C PHE A 251 7.29 0.81 -7.97
N ASP A 252 7.09 0.03 -6.89
CA ASP A 252 7.99 0.02 -5.73
C ASP A 252 9.36 -0.55 -6.13
N PHE A 253 9.40 -1.63 -6.92
CA PHE A 253 10.63 -2.19 -7.45
C PHE A 253 11.40 -1.16 -8.29
N VAL A 254 10.72 -0.47 -9.21
CA VAL A 254 11.32 0.60 -10.02
C VAL A 254 11.83 1.72 -9.12
N SER A 255 11.06 2.11 -8.12
CA SER A 255 11.46 3.17 -7.19
C SER A 255 12.62 2.75 -6.30
N PHE A 256 12.71 1.50 -5.85
CA PHE A 256 13.71 1.04 -4.89
C PHE A 256 15.01 0.67 -5.61
N VAL A 257 14.92 -0.26 -6.56
CA VAL A 257 16.07 -0.79 -7.30
C VAL A 257 16.53 0.24 -8.34
N GLY A 258 15.60 0.84 -9.09
CA GLY A 258 15.94 1.85 -10.09
C GLY A 258 16.61 3.08 -9.47
N TYR A 259 16.12 3.56 -8.33
CA TYR A 259 16.80 4.64 -7.59
C TYR A 259 18.21 4.23 -7.15
N SER A 260 18.39 3.03 -6.57
CA SER A 260 19.73 2.56 -6.16
C SER A 260 20.73 2.43 -7.31
N LEU A 261 20.26 2.23 -8.55
CA LEU A 261 21.10 2.16 -9.74
C LEU A 261 21.37 3.53 -10.38
N LEU A 262 20.46 4.50 -10.21
CA LEU A 262 20.54 5.82 -10.85
C LEU A 262 21.11 6.92 -9.95
N LYS A 263 20.98 6.79 -8.62
CA LYS A 263 21.47 7.79 -7.67
C LYS A 263 22.97 8.02 -7.87
N GLY A 264 23.37 9.28 -8.02
CA GLY A 264 24.77 9.67 -8.30
C GLY A 264 25.17 9.62 -9.77
N HIS A 265 24.32 9.09 -10.65
CA HIS A 265 24.52 9.09 -12.11
C HIS A 265 23.62 10.10 -12.84
N VAL A 266 22.58 10.60 -12.17
CA VAL A 266 21.66 11.62 -12.71
C VAL A 266 21.49 12.78 -11.74
N SER A 267 21.37 14.00 -12.28
CA SER A 267 21.34 15.25 -11.48
C SER A 267 19.96 15.63 -10.94
N TRP A 268 18.90 14.98 -11.41
CA TRP A 268 17.51 15.30 -11.06
C TRP A 268 16.98 14.47 -9.89
N LEU A 269 17.71 13.45 -9.44
CA LEU A 269 17.39 12.73 -8.21
C LEU A 269 17.97 13.50 -7.02
N PRO A 270 17.17 13.75 -5.96
CA PRO A 270 17.66 14.32 -4.72
C PRO A 270 18.58 13.36 -3.94
#